data_AF-A0A835CN85-F1
#
_entry.id   AF-A0A835CN85-F1
#
_cell.length_a   1.000
_cell.length_b   1.000
_cell.length_c   1.000
_cell.angle_alpha   90.00
_cell.angle_beta   90.00
_cell.angle_gamma   90.00
#
_symmetry.space_group_name_H-M   'P 1'
#
loop_
_entity.id
_entity.type
_entity.pdbx_description
1 polymer ?
#
loop_
_entity_poly.entity_id
_entity_poly.type
_entity_poly.pdbx_seq_one_letter_code
_entity_poly.pdbx_strand_id
1 'polypeptide(L)'
;MVEIIKVISHGRLMDPPSRNAMWRFGFQNPVNYNDNELFCGGYAVQWVENEGKCGICGDAYHMKEPRPHEGGGEFANGIITKHYVVGQDIDIEVELTANHQGYFEMYLCAHNDPKVPATQKYIRFVIPDDSEKKAIFQYKVTLPPFITCSQCVIQWNYYTGNMWGTCDNGTEAVGCGRPETFRNCADVNIVTSSGGRPPIFTKPFSNPFQIYYEDYRAPNELLPLVITSQVCLPSKFSRRFAGMKSWCQTNCLRYPSNCPELFCECPDQCDAIGELQGKKGADVYCMDKCLVYNSDCPENRCTCY
;
A
#
# COMPACT_ATOMS: atom_id res chain seq x y z
N MET A 1 -4.44 -7.10 34.12
CA MET A 1 -4.63 -7.60 32.75
C MET A 1 -4.11 -6.53 31.82
N VAL A 2 -3.02 -6.81 31.10
CA VAL A 2 -2.58 -5.95 29.99
C VAL A 2 -3.47 -6.34 28.81
N GLU A 3 -4.38 -5.47 28.43
CA GLU A 3 -5.14 -5.61 27.19
C GLU A 3 -4.11 -5.53 26.04
N ILE A 4 -3.85 -6.65 25.38
CA ILE A 4 -3.07 -6.65 24.14
C ILE A 4 -3.99 -6.00 23.10
N ILE A 5 -3.82 -4.70 22.89
CA ILE A 5 -4.45 -4.00 21.78
C ILE A 5 -3.87 -4.62 20.51
N LYS A 6 -4.68 -5.42 19.82
CA LYS A 6 -4.33 -5.95 18.51
C LYS A 6 -4.36 -4.79 17.52
N VAL A 7 -3.20 -4.19 17.30
CA VAL A 7 -3.00 -3.17 16.26
C VAL A 7 -2.83 -3.91 14.92
N ILE A 8 -3.41 -3.40 13.83
CA ILE A 8 -3.35 -4.03 12.50
C ILE A 8 -2.49 -3.16 11.58
N SER A 9 -1.47 -3.74 10.93
CA SER A 9 -0.61 -2.94 10.06
C SER A 9 -1.36 -2.61 8.78
N HIS A 10 -0.93 -1.58 8.08
CA HIS A 10 -1.53 -1.19 6.82
C HIS A 10 -0.46 -0.58 5.92
N GLY A 11 -0.42 -1.01 4.67
CA GLY A 11 0.55 -0.48 3.72
C GLY A 11 0.36 -0.95 2.29
N ARG A 12 0.98 -0.20 1.38
CA ARG A 12 0.88 -0.40 -0.07
C ARG A 12 2.15 0.00 -0.81
N LEU A 13 2.39 -0.65 -1.94
CA LEU A 13 3.43 -0.27 -2.90
C LEU A 13 2.90 0.82 -3.85
N MET A 14 3.53 1.98 -3.80
CA MET A 14 3.13 3.18 -4.55
C MET A 14 3.99 3.41 -5.81
N ASP A 15 5.28 3.05 -5.78
CA ASP A 15 6.13 3.04 -6.98
C ASP A 15 6.93 1.72 -7.05
N PRO A 16 6.82 0.92 -8.13
CA PRO A 16 5.79 1.01 -9.17
C PRO A 16 4.38 0.85 -8.60
N PRO A 17 3.36 1.59 -9.09
CA PRO A 17 1.99 1.45 -8.60
C PRO A 17 1.53 -0.01 -8.69
N SER A 18 1.09 -0.57 -7.57
CA SER A 18 0.55 -1.93 -7.53
C SER A 18 -0.92 -1.98 -7.91
N ARG A 19 -1.42 -3.15 -8.32
CA ARG A 19 -2.80 -3.39 -8.81
C ARG A 19 -3.89 -2.75 -7.95
N ASN A 20 -3.72 -2.84 -6.64
CA ASN A 20 -4.59 -2.26 -5.61
C ASN A 20 -4.54 -0.72 -5.55
N ALA A 21 -3.40 -0.11 -5.83
CA ALA A 21 -3.18 1.34 -5.71
C ALA A 21 -3.22 2.09 -7.06
N MET A 22 -3.28 1.39 -8.20
CA MET A 22 -3.29 1.98 -9.55
C MET A 22 -4.29 3.13 -9.74
N TRP A 23 -5.49 3.00 -9.16
CA TRP A 23 -6.53 4.02 -9.27
C TRP A 23 -6.11 5.39 -8.68
N ARG A 24 -5.20 5.41 -7.69
CA ARG A 24 -4.67 6.64 -7.07
C ARG A 24 -3.84 7.50 -8.02
N PHE A 25 -3.31 6.87 -9.06
CA PHE A 25 -2.47 7.49 -10.09
C PHE A 25 -3.28 7.76 -11.38
N GLY A 26 -4.60 7.54 -11.37
CA GLY A 26 -5.47 7.76 -12.52
C GLY A 26 -5.43 6.67 -13.59
N PHE A 27 -4.83 5.51 -13.31
CA PHE A 27 -4.97 4.36 -14.21
C PHE A 27 -6.43 3.90 -14.26
N GLN A 28 -6.84 3.33 -15.38
CA GLN A 28 -8.18 2.75 -15.58
C GLN A 28 -8.31 1.38 -14.89
N ASN A 29 -8.14 1.35 -13.57
CA ASN A 29 -8.38 0.18 -12.73
C ASN A 29 -9.56 0.46 -11.77
N PRO A 30 -10.30 -0.57 -11.33
CA PRO A 30 -11.32 -0.40 -10.30
C PRO A 30 -10.75 0.22 -9.03
N VAL A 31 -11.54 1.06 -8.36
CA VAL A 31 -11.15 1.70 -7.10
C VAL A 31 -11.19 0.66 -5.98
N ASN A 32 -10.07 0.52 -5.28
CA ASN A 32 -9.97 -0.26 -4.05
C ASN A 32 -9.67 0.71 -2.88
N TYR A 33 -10.67 1.03 -2.06
CA TYR A 33 -10.46 1.90 -0.89
C TYR A 33 -9.66 1.22 0.23
N ASN A 34 -9.56 -0.11 0.23
CA ASN A 34 -8.77 -0.92 1.17
C ASN A 34 -7.47 -1.38 0.53
N ASP A 35 -6.90 -0.56 -0.36
CA ASP A 35 -5.69 -0.90 -1.09
C ASP A 35 -4.46 -1.03 -0.18
N ASN A 36 -4.50 -0.56 1.05
CA ASN A 36 -3.49 -0.77 2.08
C ASN A 36 -3.70 -2.04 2.93
N GLU A 37 -4.72 -2.86 2.64
CA GLU A 37 -5.13 -4.05 3.43
C GLU A 37 -4.91 -5.38 2.69
N LEU A 38 -3.92 -5.48 1.79
CA LEU A 38 -3.57 -6.78 1.17
C LEU A 38 -2.73 -7.67 2.08
N PHE A 39 -3.27 -7.93 3.27
CA PHE A 39 -2.70 -8.65 4.41
C PHE A 39 -3.02 -10.15 4.48
N CYS A 40 -3.16 -10.82 3.34
CA CYS A 40 -3.45 -12.26 3.27
C CYS A 40 -4.78 -12.69 3.93
N GLY A 41 -5.74 -11.77 4.03
CA GLY A 41 -7.00 -11.95 4.78
C GLY A 41 -6.93 -11.65 6.27
N GLY A 42 -5.78 -11.17 6.75
CA GLY A 42 -5.50 -10.89 8.16
C GLY A 42 -4.87 -12.07 8.89
N TYR A 43 -4.24 -11.79 10.03
CA TYR A 43 -3.43 -12.76 10.78
C TYR A 43 -4.10 -14.12 11.03
N ALA A 44 -5.36 -14.12 11.52
CA ALA A 44 -6.06 -15.36 11.87
C ALA A 44 -6.36 -16.20 10.62
N VAL A 45 -6.84 -15.57 9.55
CA VAL A 45 -7.11 -16.21 8.27
C VAL A 45 -5.83 -16.79 7.68
N GLN A 46 -4.73 -16.04 7.68
CA GLN A 46 -3.45 -16.53 7.16
C GLN A 46 -2.93 -17.71 7.99
N TRP A 47 -2.72 -17.53 9.29
CA TRP A 47 -1.92 -18.47 10.09
C TRP A 47 -2.70 -19.58 10.78
N VAL A 48 -3.99 -19.37 11.04
CA VAL A 48 -4.85 -20.36 11.71
C VAL A 48 -5.66 -21.14 10.68
N GLU A 49 -6.33 -20.45 9.75
CA GLU A 49 -7.21 -21.10 8.77
C GLU A 49 -6.45 -21.62 7.55
N ASN A 50 -5.55 -20.79 6.99
CA ASN A 50 -4.82 -21.11 5.76
C ASN A 50 -3.41 -21.71 6.01
N GLU A 51 -3.10 -22.08 7.26
CA GLU A 51 -1.81 -22.73 7.62
C GLU A 51 -0.57 -21.93 7.19
N GLY A 52 -0.64 -20.60 7.27
CA GLY A 52 0.41 -19.67 6.87
C GLY A 52 0.41 -19.30 5.38
N LYS A 53 -0.46 -19.91 4.57
CA LYS A 53 -0.56 -19.63 3.13
C LYS A 53 -1.23 -18.29 2.88
N CYS A 54 -0.75 -17.62 1.83
CA CYS A 54 -1.24 -16.33 1.37
C CYS A 54 -1.31 -16.35 -0.17
N GLY A 55 -2.30 -15.65 -0.75
CA GLY A 55 -2.36 -15.43 -2.19
C GLY A 55 -1.09 -14.77 -2.71
N ILE A 56 -0.81 -14.93 -4.00
CA ILE A 56 0.43 -14.41 -4.59
C ILE A 56 0.46 -12.88 -4.53
N CYS A 57 -0.70 -12.24 -4.65
CA CYS A 57 -0.83 -10.79 -4.62
C CYS A 57 -1.56 -10.29 -3.38
N GLY A 58 -1.50 -11.02 -2.26
CA GLY A 58 -1.92 -10.54 -0.94
C GLY A 58 -3.38 -10.80 -0.58
N ASP A 59 -4.14 -11.37 -1.50
CA ASP A 59 -5.50 -11.89 -1.24
C ASP A 59 -5.47 -13.06 -0.24
N ALA A 60 -6.59 -13.30 0.44
CA ALA A 60 -6.74 -14.46 1.32
C ALA A 60 -6.62 -15.77 0.52
N TYR A 61 -5.82 -16.72 1.03
CA TYR A 61 -5.47 -17.91 0.26
C TYR A 61 -6.68 -18.78 -0.11
N HIS A 62 -7.67 -18.91 0.78
CA HIS A 62 -8.89 -19.69 0.53
C HIS A 62 -9.86 -19.07 -0.48
N MET A 63 -9.64 -17.83 -0.93
CA MET A 63 -10.49 -17.21 -1.94
C MET A 63 -10.45 -18.00 -3.24
N LYS A 64 -11.59 -18.03 -3.94
CA LYS A 64 -11.71 -18.69 -5.24
C LYS A 64 -10.78 -18.04 -6.26
N GLU A 65 -10.06 -18.87 -7.02
CA GLU A 65 -9.21 -18.40 -8.12
C GLU A 65 -10.03 -18.07 -9.40
N PRO A 66 -9.60 -17.06 -10.18
CA PRO A 66 -8.50 -16.14 -9.88
C PRO A 66 -8.89 -15.18 -8.75
N ARG A 67 -7.98 -15.00 -7.78
CA ARG A 67 -8.20 -14.05 -6.68
C ARG A 67 -8.18 -12.62 -7.22
N PRO A 68 -8.82 -11.63 -6.56
CA PRO A 68 -9.01 -10.30 -7.12
C PRO A 68 -7.75 -9.61 -7.64
N HIS A 69 -6.60 -9.80 -6.98
CA HIS A 69 -5.34 -9.16 -7.37
C HIS A 69 -4.39 -10.08 -8.14
N GLU A 70 -4.79 -11.32 -8.44
CA GLU A 70 -4.02 -12.29 -9.22
C GLU A 70 -4.37 -12.24 -10.71
N GLY A 71 -3.53 -12.79 -11.59
CA GLY A 71 -3.76 -12.76 -13.05
C GLY A 71 -5.15 -13.29 -13.43
N GLY A 72 -5.96 -12.44 -14.09
CA GLY A 72 -7.36 -12.73 -14.44
C GLY A 72 -8.40 -12.29 -13.40
N GLY A 73 -7.96 -11.75 -12.26
CA GLY A 73 -8.82 -11.12 -11.25
C GLY A 73 -9.20 -9.67 -11.58
N GLU A 74 -10.09 -9.11 -10.77
CA GLU A 74 -10.69 -7.77 -10.93
C GLU A 74 -9.67 -6.63 -11.05
N PHE A 75 -8.56 -6.69 -10.31
CA PHE A 75 -7.54 -5.64 -10.28
C PHE A 75 -6.33 -5.95 -11.19
N ALA A 76 -6.27 -7.15 -11.79
CA ALA A 76 -5.17 -7.60 -12.64
C ALA A 76 -5.49 -7.44 -14.14
N ASN A 77 -5.76 -6.20 -14.57
CA ASN A 77 -6.25 -5.88 -15.92
C ASN A 77 -5.17 -5.85 -17.02
N GLY A 78 -3.94 -6.29 -16.73
CA GLY A 78 -2.84 -6.31 -17.70
C GLY A 78 -2.25 -4.94 -18.04
N ILE A 79 -2.53 -3.93 -17.24
CA ILE A 79 -2.02 -2.56 -17.43
C ILE A 79 -0.58 -2.48 -16.91
N ILE A 80 0.35 -2.12 -17.77
CA ILE A 80 1.77 -1.90 -17.41
C ILE A 80 1.91 -0.54 -16.72
N THR A 81 2.36 -0.53 -15.47
CA THR A 81 2.46 0.71 -14.67
C THR A 81 3.80 1.41 -14.84
N LYS A 82 4.86 0.67 -15.18
CA LYS A 82 6.20 1.21 -15.46
C LYS A 82 6.94 0.40 -16.53
N HIS A 83 7.80 1.09 -17.28
CA HIS A 83 8.72 0.49 -18.24
C HIS A 83 10.16 0.68 -17.76
N TYR A 84 10.90 -0.42 -17.72
CA TYR A 84 12.27 -0.47 -17.25
C TYR A 84 13.19 -1.14 -18.26
N VAL A 85 14.48 -0.95 -18.04
CA VAL A 85 15.55 -1.64 -18.75
C VAL A 85 16.25 -2.61 -17.81
N VAL A 86 16.75 -3.73 -18.32
CA VAL A 86 17.57 -4.67 -17.55
C VAL A 86 18.72 -3.95 -16.83
N GLY A 87 18.96 -4.30 -15.55
CA GLY A 87 20.03 -3.68 -14.76
C GLY A 87 19.75 -2.24 -14.31
N GLN A 88 18.58 -1.67 -14.59
CA GLN A 88 18.24 -0.31 -14.19
C GLN A 88 18.07 -0.19 -12.68
N ASP A 89 18.57 0.91 -12.11
CA ASP A 89 18.19 1.36 -10.77
C ASP A 89 16.80 2.02 -10.84
N ILE A 90 15.84 1.41 -10.16
CA ILE A 90 14.45 1.88 -10.09
C ILE A 90 14.17 2.50 -8.72
N ASP A 91 13.33 3.52 -8.71
CA ASP A 91 12.80 4.09 -7.48
C ASP A 91 11.66 3.20 -6.97
N ILE A 92 11.67 2.92 -5.67
CA ILE A 92 10.61 2.22 -4.97
C ILE A 92 10.04 3.16 -3.91
N GLU A 93 8.71 3.26 -3.89
CA GLU A 93 7.97 3.98 -2.87
C GLU A 93 6.96 3.04 -2.22
N VAL A 94 7.04 2.94 -0.90
CA VAL A 94 6.09 2.19 -0.06
C VAL A 94 5.46 3.16 0.92
N GLU A 95 4.14 3.17 1.00
CA GLU A 95 3.39 3.93 1.99
C GLU A 95 2.84 2.97 3.05
N LEU A 96 3.26 3.14 4.30
CA LEU A 96 2.65 2.48 5.45
C LEU A 96 1.71 3.47 6.15
N THR A 97 0.40 3.24 6.06
CA THR A 97 -0.59 4.03 6.79
C THR A 97 -0.67 3.64 8.27
N ALA A 98 -0.21 2.43 8.62
CA ALA A 98 0.05 1.97 9.98
C ALA A 98 1.33 1.11 10.01
N ASN A 99 2.44 1.73 10.44
CA ASN A 99 3.79 1.16 10.46
C ASN A 99 4.01 0.29 11.69
N HIS A 100 4.27 -0.99 11.47
CA HIS A 100 4.52 -2.01 12.49
C HIS A 100 5.95 -2.52 12.49
N GLN A 101 6.89 -1.74 11.96
CA GLN A 101 8.30 -2.10 11.83
C GLN A 101 8.49 -3.42 11.07
N GLY A 102 9.69 -3.99 11.09
CA GLY A 102 10.01 -5.21 10.37
C GLY A 102 10.73 -4.90 9.08
N TYR A 103 10.35 -5.54 7.98
CA TYR A 103 11.10 -5.43 6.73
C TYR A 103 10.27 -5.71 5.49
N PHE A 104 10.74 -5.15 4.38
CA PHE A 104 10.23 -5.41 3.04
C PHE A 104 11.14 -6.40 2.30
N GLU A 105 10.53 -7.22 1.46
CA GLU A 105 11.22 -8.04 0.48
C GLU A 105 10.57 -7.84 -0.89
N MET A 106 11.38 -7.78 -1.94
CA MET A 106 10.84 -7.73 -3.30
C MET A 106 11.29 -8.91 -4.13
N TYR A 107 10.35 -9.38 -4.94
CA TYR A 107 10.49 -10.51 -5.85
C TYR A 107 10.07 -10.10 -7.24
N LEU A 108 10.77 -10.62 -8.25
CA LEU A 108 10.49 -10.32 -9.65
C LEU A 108 10.08 -11.60 -10.37
N CYS A 109 8.87 -11.60 -10.92
CA CYS A 109 8.35 -12.68 -11.77
C CYS A 109 8.43 -12.25 -13.23
N ALA A 110 8.98 -13.12 -14.09
CA ALA A 110 9.05 -12.88 -15.53
C ALA A 110 7.70 -13.08 -16.26
N HIS A 111 6.66 -13.51 -15.54
CA HIS A 111 5.32 -13.77 -16.06
C HIS A 111 4.25 -13.38 -15.02
N ASN A 112 3.02 -13.22 -15.48
CA ASN A 112 1.85 -12.96 -14.65
C ASN A 112 0.95 -14.22 -14.49
N ASP A 113 1.57 -15.37 -14.22
CA ASP A 113 0.85 -16.63 -14.04
C ASP A 113 0.64 -16.88 -12.54
N PRO A 114 -0.61 -16.85 -12.03
CA PRO A 114 -0.89 -17.08 -10.62
C PRO A 114 -0.64 -18.53 -10.16
N LYS A 115 -0.34 -19.45 -11.07
CA LYS A 115 0.04 -20.84 -10.70
C LYS A 115 1.52 -20.99 -10.43
N VAL A 116 2.33 -20.00 -10.79
CA VAL A 116 3.78 -20.05 -10.67
C VAL A 116 4.21 -18.95 -9.69
N PRO A 117 4.48 -19.29 -8.41
CA PRO A 117 4.82 -18.31 -7.40
C PRO A 117 6.18 -17.65 -7.69
N ALA A 118 6.34 -16.43 -7.18
CA ALA A 118 7.60 -15.72 -7.21
C ALA A 118 8.66 -16.48 -6.40
N THR A 119 9.74 -16.92 -7.05
CA THR A 119 10.86 -17.61 -6.38
C THR A 119 12.11 -16.73 -6.28
N GLN A 120 12.24 -15.73 -7.15
CA GLN A 120 13.43 -14.91 -7.22
C GLN A 120 13.30 -13.63 -6.37
N LYS A 121 13.80 -13.72 -5.14
CA LYS A 121 14.05 -12.56 -4.27
C LYS A 121 15.27 -11.79 -4.76
N TYR A 122 15.17 -10.47 -4.87
CA TYR A 122 16.30 -9.63 -5.32
C TYR A 122 16.65 -8.48 -4.39
N ILE A 123 15.80 -8.13 -3.43
CA ILE A 123 16.14 -7.15 -2.37
C ILE A 123 15.43 -7.43 -1.06
N ARG A 124 16.07 -7.02 0.04
CA ARG A 124 15.48 -6.87 1.38
C ARG A 124 15.78 -5.46 1.90
N PHE A 125 14.77 -4.77 2.42
CA PHE A 125 14.86 -3.46 3.06
C PHE A 125 14.36 -3.57 4.50
N VAL A 126 15.16 -3.15 5.49
CA VAL A 126 14.77 -3.17 6.91
C VAL A 126 14.25 -1.80 7.29
N ILE A 127 13.07 -1.75 7.91
CA ILE A 127 12.46 -0.50 8.37
C ILE A 127 13.27 0.04 9.56
N PRO A 128 13.70 1.32 9.55
CA PRO A 128 14.37 1.93 10.70
C PRO A 128 13.48 1.93 11.95
N ASP A 129 14.07 1.65 13.12
CA ASP A 129 13.34 1.52 14.38
C ASP A 129 12.70 2.84 14.85
N ASP A 130 13.24 3.98 14.42
CA ASP A 130 12.79 5.34 14.73
C ASP A 130 11.76 5.89 13.74
N SER A 131 11.29 5.06 12.81
CA SER A 131 10.29 5.46 11.82
C SER A 131 8.95 5.82 12.46
N GLU A 132 8.26 6.79 11.84
CA GLU A 132 6.96 7.28 12.30
C GLU A 132 5.85 6.22 12.19
N LYS A 133 4.78 6.40 12.96
CA LYS A 133 3.60 5.50 12.95
C LYS A 133 2.92 5.41 11.58
N LYS A 134 2.99 6.47 10.79
CA LYS A 134 2.66 6.51 9.36
C LYS A 134 3.92 7.00 8.66
N ALA A 135 4.36 6.30 7.62
CA ALA A 135 5.63 6.59 6.98
C ALA A 135 5.62 6.25 5.50
N ILE A 136 6.32 7.07 4.72
CA ILE A 136 6.63 6.80 3.32
C ILE A 136 8.10 6.40 3.24
N PHE A 137 8.38 5.23 2.70
CA PHE A 137 9.73 4.72 2.51
C PHE A 137 10.08 4.80 1.03
N GLN A 138 11.10 5.60 0.72
CA GLN A 138 11.66 5.73 -0.62
C GLN A 138 13.08 5.16 -0.65
N TYR A 139 13.32 4.23 -1.57
CA TYR A 139 14.63 3.61 -1.74
C TYR A 139 14.83 3.16 -3.19
N LYS A 140 16.08 2.94 -3.58
CA LYS A 140 16.43 2.47 -4.93
C LYS A 140 16.77 1.01 -4.95
N VAL A 141 16.42 0.34 -6.05
CA VAL A 141 16.71 -1.07 -6.27
C VAL A 141 17.22 -1.31 -7.68
N THR A 142 18.28 -2.09 -7.82
CA THR A 142 18.79 -2.50 -9.13
C THR A 142 18.04 -3.73 -9.62
N LEU A 143 17.46 -3.66 -10.82
CA LEU A 143 16.81 -4.81 -11.45
C LEU A 143 17.83 -5.88 -11.89
N PRO A 144 17.49 -7.18 -11.85
CA PRO A 144 18.35 -8.24 -12.36
C PRO A 144 18.74 -8.02 -13.84
N PRO A 145 20.00 -8.23 -14.25
CA PRO A 145 20.49 -7.86 -15.57
C PRO A 145 20.05 -8.80 -16.71
N PHE A 146 19.33 -9.88 -16.41
CA PHE A 146 19.02 -10.97 -17.36
C PHE A 146 17.53 -11.31 -17.47
N ILE A 147 16.64 -10.47 -16.92
CA ILE A 147 15.20 -10.69 -16.96
C ILE A 147 14.54 -9.66 -17.88
N THR A 148 13.92 -10.14 -18.96
CA THR A 148 13.11 -9.33 -19.88
C THR A 148 11.73 -9.92 -20.03
N CYS A 149 10.72 -9.08 -20.17
CA CYS A 149 9.32 -9.48 -20.19
C CYS A 149 8.45 -8.37 -20.75
N SER A 150 7.39 -8.75 -21.48
CA SER A 150 6.32 -7.82 -21.86
C SER A 150 5.49 -7.40 -20.64
N GLN A 151 5.28 -8.33 -19.70
CA GLN A 151 4.55 -8.13 -18.44
C GLN A 151 5.17 -8.98 -17.32
N CYS A 152 6.11 -8.39 -16.60
CA CYS A 152 6.60 -8.91 -15.33
C CYS A 152 5.71 -8.47 -14.18
N VAL A 153 5.82 -9.19 -13.06
CA VAL A 153 5.22 -8.78 -11.79
C VAL A 153 6.33 -8.49 -10.78
N ILE A 154 6.38 -7.27 -10.28
CA ILE A 154 7.13 -6.94 -9.07
C ILE A 154 6.20 -7.21 -7.88
N GLN A 155 6.59 -8.16 -7.04
CA GLN A 155 5.88 -8.50 -5.81
C GLN A 155 6.61 -7.88 -4.63
N TRP A 156 5.94 -6.95 -3.95
CA TRP A 156 6.37 -6.43 -2.66
C TRP A 156 5.75 -7.27 -1.55
N ASN A 157 6.57 -7.75 -0.62
CA ASN A 157 6.16 -8.43 0.58
C ASN A 157 6.60 -7.60 1.79
N TYR A 158 5.70 -7.43 2.75
CA TYR A 158 6.00 -6.79 4.01
C TYR A 158 5.69 -7.75 5.16
N TYR A 159 6.70 -7.94 6.02
CA TYR A 159 6.62 -8.77 7.20
C TYR A 159 6.74 -7.87 8.44
N THR A 160 5.67 -7.81 9.23
CA THR A 160 5.62 -6.92 10.39
C THR A 160 6.57 -7.36 11.51
N GLY A 161 7.12 -6.39 12.24
CA GLY A 161 8.10 -6.62 13.32
C GLY A 161 7.52 -6.54 14.72
N ASN A 162 6.23 -6.24 14.89
CA ASN A 162 5.64 -5.92 16.18
C ASN A 162 5.04 -7.12 16.94
N MET A 163 5.11 -8.33 16.40
CA MET A 163 4.54 -9.53 17.04
C MET A 163 5.52 -10.21 17.99
N TRP A 164 5.04 -10.65 19.15
CA TRP A 164 5.80 -11.52 20.07
C TRP A 164 5.64 -12.98 19.65
N GLY A 165 6.76 -13.70 19.57
CA GLY A 165 6.71 -15.13 19.27
C GLY A 165 8.03 -15.83 19.53
N THR A 166 8.06 -17.13 19.27
CA THR A 166 9.26 -17.97 19.40
C THR A 166 10.16 -17.80 18.18
N CYS A 167 11.42 -17.44 18.41
CA CYS A 167 12.47 -17.34 17.41
C CYS A 167 13.04 -18.73 17.07
N ASP A 168 13.81 -18.85 15.99
CA ASP A 168 14.40 -20.12 15.53
C ASP A 168 15.31 -20.80 16.57
N ASN A 169 15.92 -20.01 17.44
CA ASN A 169 16.76 -20.49 18.54
C ASN A 169 15.97 -20.93 19.79
N GLY A 170 14.64 -20.95 19.73
CA GLY A 170 13.75 -21.31 20.83
C GLY A 170 13.52 -20.21 21.87
N THR A 171 14.16 -19.05 21.74
CA THR A 171 13.89 -17.89 22.61
C THR A 171 12.60 -17.19 22.19
N GLU A 172 12.04 -16.35 23.05
CA GLU A 172 10.89 -15.53 22.71
C GLU A 172 11.27 -14.05 22.69
N ALA A 173 10.86 -13.35 21.62
CA ALA A 173 11.11 -11.93 21.45
C ALA A 173 10.05 -11.26 20.56
N VAL A 174 10.01 -9.93 20.61
CA VAL A 174 9.29 -9.11 19.62
C VAL A 174 10.00 -9.24 18.26
N GLY A 175 9.23 -9.36 17.18
CA GLY A 175 9.72 -9.59 15.83
C GLY A 175 9.95 -11.06 15.50
N CYS A 176 9.68 -11.97 16.45
CA CYS A 176 9.78 -13.42 16.23
C CYS A 176 8.39 -14.06 16.07
N GLY A 177 8.39 -15.30 15.57
CA GLY A 177 7.18 -16.06 15.33
C GLY A 177 6.57 -15.78 13.96
N ARG A 178 5.23 -15.76 13.91
CA ARG A 178 4.44 -15.64 12.68
C ARG A 178 4.10 -14.16 12.47
N PRO A 179 4.67 -13.45 11.48
CA PRO A 179 4.35 -12.04 11.26
C PRO A 179 3.02 -11.89 10.51
N GLU A 180 2.35 -10.75 10.69
CA GLU A 180 1.34 -10.32 9.71
C GLU A 180 2.06 -10.04 8.38
N THR A 181 1.50 -10.53 7.27
CA THR A 181 2.14 -10.46 5.96
C THR A 181 1.28 -9.66 5.00
N PHE A 182 1.87 -8.68 4.32
CA PHE A 182 1.22 -7.95 3.23
C PHE A 182 1.91 -8.30 1.93
N ARG A 183 1.13 -8.41 0.85
CA ARG A 183 1.70 -8.55 -0.50
C ARG A 183 1.00 -7.65 -1.49
N ASN A 184 1.76 -6.99 -2.34
CA ASN A 184 1.22 -6.26 -3.49
C ASN A 184 1.95 -6.70 -4.76
N CYS A 185 1.25 -6.64 -5.88
CA CYS A 185 1.79 -6.95 -7.20
C CYS A 185 1.68 -5.73 -8.12
N ALA A 186 2.78 -5.36 -8.78
CA ALA A 186 2.82 -4.32 -9.79
C ALA A 186 3.24 -4.90 -11.15
N ASP A 187 2.46 -4.64 -12.19
CA ASP A 187 2.73 -5.10 -13.55
C ASP A 187 3.68 -4.13 -14.27
N VAL A 188 4.84 -4.61 -14.70
CA VAL A 188 5.89 -3.79 -15.31
C VAL A 188 6.42 -4.43 -16.58
N ASN A 189 6.98 -3.62 -17.47
CA ASN A 189 7.66 -4.10 -18.67
C ASN A 189 9.17 -3.92 -18.51
N ILE A 190 9.96 -4.95 -18.83
CA ILE A 190 11.43 -4.88 -18.75
C ILE A 190 12.01 -5.29 -20.10
N VAL A 191 12.76 -4.38 -20.73
CA VAL A 191 13.38 -4.59 -22.04
C VAL A 191 14.90 -4.60 -21.96
N THR A 192 15.55 -5.16 -22.98
CA THR A 192 17.00 -5.03 -23.13
C THR A 192 17.40 -3.60 -23.44
N SER A 193 18.58 -3.18 -22.97
CA SER A 193 19.20 -1.93 -23.42
C SER A 193 19.70 -2.11 -24.85
N SER A 194 18.83 -1.94 -25.85
CA SER A 194 19.30 -1.79 -27.23
C SER A 194 20.04 -0.46 -27.33
N GLY A 195 21.26 -0.47 -27.86
CA GLY A 195 22.25 0.62 -27.81
C GLY A 195 21.89 1.96 -28.48
N GLY A 196 20.62 2.23 -28.75
CA GLY A 196 20.12 3.56 -29.05
C GLY A 196 19.37 4.08 -27.82
N ARG A 197 19.95 5.03 -27.08
CA ARG A 197 19.21 5.78 -26.06
C ARG A 197 17.95 6.36 -26.72
N PRO A 198 16.73 5.92 -26.39
CA PRO A 198 15.58 6.75 -26.71
C PRO A 198 15.77 8.08 -25.95
N PRO A 199 15.39 9.23 -26.51
CA PRO A 199 15.49 10.50 -25.80
C PRO A 199 14.85 10.34 -24.41
N ILE A 200 15.46 10.92 -23.37
CA ILE A 200 14.86 10.99 -22.02
C ILE A 200 13.46 11.66 -22.09
N PHE A 201 13.19 12.42 -23.16
CA PHE A 201 11.91 13.02 -23.51
C PHE A 201 10.85 12.07 -24.10
N THR A 202 11.19 10.84 -24.44
CA THR A 202 10.23 9.76 -24.73
C THR A 202 10.20 8.81 -23.55
N LYS A 203 9.92 9.29 -22.34
CA LYS A 203 9.21 8.42 -21.40
C LYS A 203 7.86 8.20 -22.08
N PRO A 204 7.53 7.02 -22.64
CA PRO A 204 6.13 6.76 -22.93
C PRO A 204 5.42 7.02 -21.60
N PHE A 205 4.48 7.98 -21.58
CA PHE A 205 3.68 8.23 -20.39
C PHE A 205 3.08 6.86 -20.03
N SER A 206 3.65 6.19 -19.02
CA SER A 206 3.27 4.82 -18.69
C SER A 206 1.79 4.79 -18.32
N ASN A 207 1.28 5.94 -17.87
CA ASN A 207 -0.13 6.26 -17.78
C ASN A 207 -0.48 7.51 -18.62
N PRO A 208 -1.25 7.38 -19.72
CA PRO A 208 -1.72 8.54 -20.49
C PRO A 208 -2.80 9.37 -19.77
N PHE A 209 -3.38 8.85 -18.68
CA PHE A 209 -4.40 9.53 -17.88
C PHE A 209 -3.83 10.25 -16.65
N GLN A 210 -2.51 10.16 -16.43
CA GLN A 210 -1.84 10.84 -15.32
C GLN A 210 -1.90 12.36 -15.53
N ILE A 211 -2.57 13.05 -14.60
CA ILE A 211 -2.60 14.50 -14.54
C ILE A 211 -1.34 14.98 -13.83
N TYR A 212 -0.78 16.08 -14.32
CA TYR A 212 0.33 16.81 -13.71
C TYR A 212 -0.12 18.23 -13.40
N TYR A 213 0.41 18.79 -12.32
CA TYR A 213 0.19 20.18 -11.93
C TYR A 213 1.50 20.84 -11.56
N GLU A 214 1.53 22.17 -11.62
CA GLU A 214 2.65 22.99 -11.16
C GLU A 214 2.35 23.45 -9.73
N ASP A 215 3.25 23.15 -8.79
CA ASP A 215 3.16 23.66 -7.42
C ASP A 215 3.90 25.00 -7.35
N TYR A 216 3.24 26.06 -6.87
CA TYR A 216 3.87 27.37 -6.64
C TYR A 216 5.11 27.31 -5.73
N ARG A 217 5.22 26.28 -4.89
CA ARG A 217 6.36 26.04 -4.00
C ARG A 217 7.56 25.41 -4.71
N ALA A 218 7.35 24.79 -5.87
CA ALA A 218 8.38 24.15 -6.70
C ALA A 218 8.29 24.69 -8.14
N PRO A 219 8.63 25.99 -8.36
CA PRO A 219 8.52 26.59 -9.68
C PRO A 219 9.40 25.82 -10.68
N ASN A 220 8.81 25.46 -11.84
CA ASN A 220 9.39 24.65 -12.91
C ASN A 220 9.41 23.12 -12.71
N GLU A 221 8.75 22.56 -11.68
CA GLU A 221 8.56 21.11 -11.57
C GLU A 221 7.09 20.72 -11.77
N LEU A 222 6.84 19.84 -12.75
CA LEU A 222 5.53 19.22 -12.94
C LEU A 222 5.40 18.01 -12.02
N LEU A 223 4.53 18.10 -11.03
CA LEU A 223 4.27 17.02 -10.07
C LEU A 223 3.08 16.17 -10.55
N PRO A 224 3.17 14.82 -10.48
CA PRO A 224 2.03 13.97 -10.75
C PRO A 224 0.97 14.14 -9.66
N LEU A 225 -0.29 14.30 -10.06
CA LEU A 225 -1.41 14.18 -9.13
C LEU A 225 -1.51 12.72 -8.66
N VAL A 226 -1.38 12.50 -7.35
CA VAL A 226 -1.55 11.20 -6.70
C VAL A 226 -2.52 11.37 -5.54
N ILE A 227 -3.51 10.50 -5.45
CA ILE A 227 -4.46 10.49 -4.32
C ILE A 227 -3.82 9.76 -3.14
N THR A 228 -3.32 10.52 -2.17
CA THR A 228 -2.65 9.97 -0.97
C THR A 228 -3.59 9.75 0.20
N SER A 229 -4.70 10.50 0.28
CA SER A 229 -5.67 10.36 1.35
C SER A 229 -6.29 8.97 1.40
N GLN A 230 -6.42 8.41 2.61
CA GLN A 230 -7.01 7.08 2.82
C GLN A 230 -8.52 7.15 3.08
N VAL A 231 -8.93 8.13 3.89
CA VAL A 231 -10.33 8.35 4.28
C VAL A 231 -10.64 9.83 4.20
N CYS A 232 -11.84 10.15 3.74
CA CYS A 232 -12.37 11.50 3.78
C CYS A 232 -13.75 11.50 4.43
N LEU A 233 -13.89 12.32 5.47
CA LEU A 233 -15.08 12.42 6.31
C LEU A 233 -15.80 13.75 6.09
N PRO A 234 -17.10 13.83 6.43
CA PRO A 234 -17.83 15.08 6.41
C PRO A 234 -17.28 16.05 7.46
N SER A 235 -17.08 17.31 7.08
CA SER A 235 -16.75 18.38 8.01
C SER A 235 -17.83 18.54 9.09
N LYS A 236 -17.52 19.27 10.17
CA LYS A 236 -18.50 19.63 11.21
C LYS A 236 -19.77 20.28 10.65
N PHE A 237 -19.67 21.00 9.54
CA PHE A 237 -20.79 21.66 8.88
C PHE A 237 -21.71 20.67 8.15
N SER A 238 -21.13 19.69 7.46
CA SER A 238 -21.86 18.80 6.56
C SER A 238 -22.25 17.46 7.18
N ARG A 239 -21.64 17.05 8.31
CA ARG A 239 -21.91 15.76 8.98
C ARG A 239 -23.37 15.49 9.35
N ARG A 240 -24.19 16.54 9.45
CA ARG A 240 -25.64 16.45 9.70
C ARG A 240 -26.45 15.96 8.49
N PHE A 241 -25.89 16.05 7.28
CA PHE A 241 -26.58 15.63 6.06
C PHE A 241 -26.35 14.13 5.81
N ALA A 242 -27.43 13.42 5.50
CA ALA A 242 -27.38 11.99 5.22
C ALA A 242 -26.53 11.70 3.97
N GLY A 243 -25.77 10.60 4.00
CA GLY A 243 -24.94 10.16 2.88
C GLY A 243 -23.62 10.91 2.69
N MET A 244 -23.33 11.95 3.49
CA MET A 244 -22.09 12.73 3.33
C MET A 244 -20.82 11.92 3.52
N LYS A 245 -20.82 10.88 4.38
CA LYS A 245 -19.63 10.00 4.54
C LYS A 245 -19.23 9.36 3.21
N SER A 246 -20.18 8.74 2.51
CA SER A 246 -19.96 8.14 1.19
C SER A 246 -19.63 9.18 0.12
N TRP A 247 -20.30 10.35 0.18
CA TRP A 247 -20.05 11.44 -0.74
C TRP A 247 -18.62 11.98 -0.62
N CYS A 248 -18.13 12.24 0.60
CA CYS A 248 -16.78 12.70 0.85
C CYS A 248 -15.76 11.64 0.44
N GLN A 249 -15.94 10.38 0.87
CA GLN A 249 -15.05 9.30 0.47
C GLN A 249 -14.92 9.19 -1.05
N THR A 250 -16.05 9.21 -1.77
CA THR A 250 -16.06 9.04 -3.22
C THR A 250 -15.53 10.27 -3.94
N ASN A 251 -16.02 11.47 -3.61
CA ASN A 251 -15.66 12.67 -4.38
C ASN A 251 -14.25 13.17 -4.06
N CYS A 252 -13.82 13.07 -2.81
CA CYS A 252 -12.47 13.49 -2.43
C CYS A 252 -11.41 12.55 -2.98
N LEU A 253 -11.67 11.24 -3.00
CA LEU A 253 -10.68 10.26 -3.48
C LEU A 253 -10.81 9.94 -4.97
N ARG A 254 -11.83 10.39 -5.68
CA ARG A 254 -11.88 10.18 -7.14
C ARG A 254 -10.66 10.81 -7.84
N TYR A 255 -10.36 10.36 -9.05
CA TYR A 255 -9.31 10.95 -9.89
C TYR A 255 -9.90 11.70 -11.09
N PRO A 256 -9.69 13.03 -11.26
CA PRO A 256 -9.08 13.96 -10.30
C PRO A 256 -10.01 14.26 -9.12
N SER A 257 -9.41 14.55 -7.96
CA SER A 257 -10.11 14.78 -6.71
C SER A 257 -11.04 15.99 -6.77
N ASN A 258 -12.18 15.88 -6.10
CA ASN A 258 -13.11 16.97 -5.86
C ASN A 258 -13.49 16.99 -4.38
N CYS A 259 -12.66 17.66 -3.58
CA CYS A 259 -12.81 17.71 -2.12
C CYS A 259 -12.91 19.16 -1.63
N PRO A 260 -14.11 19.77 -1.63
CA PRO A 260 -14.25 21.11 -1.08
C PRO A 260 -14.13 21.08 0.45
N GLU A 261 -13.17 21.81 0.99
CA GLU A 261 -12.83 21.85 2.43
C GLU A 261 -14.02 22.25 3.33
N LEU A 262 -14.97 23.03 2.80
CA LEU A 262 -16.20 23.38 3.54
C LEU A 262 -17.04 22.14 3.87
N PHE A 263 -17.02 21.13 3.00
CA PHE A 263 -17.89 19.96 3.11
C PHE A 263 -17.15 18.71 3.60
N CYS A 264 -15.86 18.56 3.30
CA CYS A 264 -15.12 17.35 3.63
C CYS A 264 -13.74 17.66 4.18
N GLU A 265 -13.28 16.79 5.06
CA GLU A 265 -11.93 16.75 5.63
C GLU A 265 -11.33 15.37 5.39
N CYS A 266 -10.04 15.31 5.03
CA CYS A 266 -9.33 14.05 4.79
C CYS A 266 -8.20 13.93 5.80
N PRO A 267 -8.52 13.63 7.07
CA PRO A 267 -7.52 13.57 8.12
C PRO A 267 -6.54 12.45 7.84
N ASP A 268 -5.33 12.63 8.34
CA ASP A 268 -4.22 11.72 8.05
C ASP A 268 -3.43 11.34 9.31
N GLN A 269 -3.78 11.99 10.43
CA GLN A 269 -3.33 11.67 11.79
C GLN A 269 -4.53 11.59 12.74
N CYS A 270 -4.40 10.75 13.77
CA CYS A 270 -5.36 10.68 14.86
C CYS A 270 -4.63 10.48 16.19
N ASP A 271 -5.08 11.21 17.20
CA ASP A 271 -4.56 11.16 18.55
C ASP A 271 -5.63 10.65 19.53
N ALA A 272 -5.17 9.93 20.55
CA ALA A 272 -6.02 9.48 21.64
C ALA A 272 -6.35 10.63 22.60
N ILE A 273 -7.63 10.78 22.91
CA ILE A 273 -8.17 11.78 23.83
C ILE A 273 -8.95 11.12 24.97
N GLY A 274 -9.29 11.92 25.98
CA GLY A 274 -10.09 11.46 27.11
C GLY A 274 -9.41 10.33 27.88
N GLU A 275 -10.11 9.22 28.06
CA GLU A 275 -9.61 8.07 28.84
C GLU A 275 -8.43 7.32 28.19
N LEU A 276 -8.15 7.57 26.91
CA LEU A 276 -7.05 6.95 26.18
C LEU A 276 -5.80 7.83 26.09
N GLN A 277 -5.93 9.10 26.46
CA GLN A 277 -4.84 10.07 26.34
C GLN A 277 -3.60 9.62 27.15
N GLY A 278 -2.44 9.65 26.50
CA GLY A 278 -1.15 9.28 27.10
C GLY A 278 -0.94 7.78 27.32
N LYS A 279 -1.90 6.92 26.96
CA LYS A 279 -1.70 5.46 27.01
C LYS A 279 -0.86 5.00 25.83
N LYS A 280 0.14 4.16 26.10
CA LYS A 280 1.02 3.60 25.07
C LYS A 280 0.19 2.82 24.03
N GLY A 281 0.36 3.16 22.75
CA GLY A 281 -0.35 2.52 21.63
C GLY A 281 -1.76 3.03 21.38
N ALA A 282 -2.28 3.95 22.19
CA ALA A 282 -3.64 4.45 22.04
C ALA A 282 -3.86 5.30 20.77
N ASP A 283 -2.88 6.12 20.38
CA ASP A 283 -3.00 6.87 19.13
C ASP A 283 -3.03 5.93 17.93
N VAL A 284 -2.26 4.84 17.97
CA VAL A 284 -2.27 3.83 16.89
C VAL A 284 -3.62 3.13 16.82
N TYR A 285 -4.22 2.80 17.98
CA TYR A 285 -5.61 2.35 18.05
C TYR A 285 -6.59 3.35 17.40
N CYS A 286 -6.40 4.65 17.62
CA CYS A 286 -7.23 5.67 17.00
C CYS A 286 -7.04 5.72 15.48
N MET A 287 -5.80 5.67 15.00
CA MET A 287 -5.50 5.59 13.57
C MET A 287 -6.17 4.36 12.93
N ASP A 288 -6.04 3.17 13.54
CA ASP A 288 -6.64 1.92 13.05
C ASP A 288 -8.19 1.96 13.03
N LYS A 289 -8.82 2.74 13.91
CA LYS A 289 -10.28 2.85 13.99
C LYS A 289 -10.86 3.96 13.13
N CYS A 290 -10.09 5.02 12.91
CA CYS A 290 -10.59 6.26 12.32
C CYS A 290 -10.08 6.51 10.90
N LEU A 291 -8.88 6.06 10.55
CA LEU A 291 -8.24 6.29 9.24
C LEU A 291 -8.38 5.07 8.30
N VAL A 292 -9.46 4.29 8.46
CA VAL A 292 -9.79 3.13 7.63
C VAL A 292 -11.10 3.36 6.89
N TYR A 293 -11.24 2.79 5.69
CA TYR A 293 -12.50 2.90 4.95
C TYR A 293 -13.63 2.23 5.72
N ASN A 294 -14.81 2.87 5.76
CA ASN A 294 -15.90 2.51 6.65
C ASN A 294 -15.52 2.54 8.15
N SER A 295 -14.68 3.50 8.55
CA SER A 295 -14.27 3.73 9.93
C SER A 295 -15.44 3.84 10.91
N ASP A 296 -15.28 3.19 12.06
CA ASP A 296 -16.13 3.37 13.26
C ASP A 296 -15.31 4.08 14.34
N CYS A 297 -15.06 5.37 14.11
CA CYS A 297 -14.19 6.19 14.95
C CYS A 297 -14.90 6.59 16.25
N PRO A 298 -14.36 6.24 17.44
CA PRO A 298 -14.95 6.66 18.71
C PRO A 298 -14.63 8.13 19.01
N GLU A 299 -15.52 9.06 18.64
CA GLU A 299 -15.32 10.51 18.75
C GLU A 299 -15.02 11.01 20.18
N ASN A 300 -15.37 10.24 21.22
CA ASN A 300 -15.07 10.57 22.62
C ASN A 300 -13.69 10.11 23.12
N ARG A 301 -12.99 9.29 22.33
CA ARG A 301 -11.71 8.66 22.66
C ARG A 301 -10.62 8.96 21.64
N CYS A 302 -10.99 9.41 20.44
CA CYS A 302 -10.07 9.70 19.35
C CYS A 302 -10.43 11.04 18.69
N THR A 303 -9.42 11.80 18.30
CA THR A 303 -9.56 13.00 17.47
C THR A 303 -8.63 12.90 16.27
N CYS A 304 -9.08 13.32 15.09
CA CYS A 304 -8.32 13.24 13.85
C CYS A 304 -8.29 14.59 13.15
N TYR A 305 -7.19 14.87 12.45
CA TYR A 305 -6.92 16.13 11.77
C TYR A 305 -6.12 15.91 10.50
#